data_AF-A0AAU9Y175-F1
#
_entry.id   AF-A0AAU9Y175-F1
#
_cell.length_a   1.000
_cell.length_b   1.000
_cell.length_c   1.000
_cell.angle_alpha   90.00
_cell.angle_beta   90.00
_cell.angle_gamma   90.00
#
_symmetry.space_group_name_H-M   'P 1'
#
loop_
_entity.id
_entity.type
_entity.pdbx_description
1 polymer ?
#
loop_
_entity_poly.entity_id
_entity_poly.type
_entity_poly.pdbx_seq_one_letter_code
_entity_poly.pdbx_strand_id
1 'polypeptide(L)'
;LQRRWLQDNNFTELPPELFQDLKRLKELDLSSNEIGYLPPYIFKNITAVRLLKMDYNKIERLHEDQFQGLVELFELHLSENRIEALPDKIFEGVKDLKGLSIFGNKIQNVTSTTFSHARELRFLFMHYNLMAELPIGFFGLLPHIIRV
;
A
#
# COMPACT_ATOMS: atom_id res chain seq x y z
N LEU A 1 20.36 6.55 8.07
CA LEU A 1 18.94 6.12 8.14
C LEU A 1 18.09 7.38 8.23
N GLN A 2 17.12 7.57 7.34
CA GLN A 2 16.13 8.65 7.51
C GLN A 2 14.76 8.00 7.71
N ARG A 3 14.12 8.31 8.83
CA ARG A 3 12.82 7.80 9.24
C ARG A 3 11.92 8.97 9.60
N ARG A 4 10.62 8.83 9.36
CA ARG A 4 9.58 9.76 9.80
C ARG A 4 8.48 8.97 10.49
N TRP A 5 8.28 9.30 11.76
CA TRP A 5 7.24 8.75 12.61
C TRP A 5 6.17 9.81 12.79
N LEU A 6 5.01 9.56 12.22
CA LEU A 6 3.83 10.42 12.24
C LEU A 6 2.61 9.64 12.76
N GLN A 7 2.83 8.44 13.31
CA GLN A 7 1.79 7.60 13.87
C GLN A 7 1.19 8.16 15.17
N ASP A 8 0.01 7.65 15.54
CA ASP A 8 -0.70 8.00 16.78
C ASP A 8 -0.98 9.51 16.90
N ASN A 9 -1.44 10.09 15.79
CA ASN A 9 -1.91 11.47 15.71
C ASN A 9 -3.38 11.48 15.23
N ASN A 10 -3.93 12.68 15.03
CA ASN A 10 -5.29 12.87 14.52
C ASN A 10 -5.28 13.44 13.09
N PHE A 11 -4.33 13.04 12.24
CA PHE A 11 -4.33 13.49 10.85
C PHE A 11 -5.54 12.92 10.12
N THR A 12 -6.41 13.81 9.63
CA THR A 12 -7.54 13.45 8.77
C THR A 12 -7.20 13.61 7.29
N GLU A 13 -6.26 14.51 6.99
CA GLU A 13 -5.82 14.89 5.65
C GLU A 13 -4.30 15.06 5.62
N LEU A 14 -3.71 14.81 4.44
CA LEU A 14 -2.29 15.05 4.18
C LEU A 14 -2.17 16.18 3.15
N PRO A 15 -1.38 17.24 3.40
CA PRO A 15 -1.08 18.23 2.37
C PRO A 15 -0.35 17.59 1.17
N PRO A 16 -0.70 17.91 -0.09
CA PRO A 16 -0.08 17.31 -1.28
C PRO A 16 1.45 17.38 -1.32
N GLU A 17 2.04 18.48 -0.81
CA GLU A 17 3.49 18.67 -0.80
C GLU A 17 4.21 18.15 0.46
N LEU A 18 3.51 17.49 1.40
CA LEU A 18 4.01 17.14 2.74
C LEU A 18 5.38 16.45 2.72
N PHE A 19 5.64 15.62 1.70
CA PHE A 19 6.86 14.80 1.61
C PHE A 19 7.83 15.24 0.50
N GLN A 20 7.59 16.37 -0.18
CA GLN A 20 8.30 16.72 -1.42
C GLN A 20 9.84 16.81 -1.28
N ASP A 21 10.33 17.22 -0.11
CA ASP A 21 11.76 17.45 0.14
C ASP A 21 12.46 16.26 0.82
N LEU A 22 11.73 15.19 1.15
CA LEU A 22 12.24 14.06 1.93
C LEU A 22 12.87 12.98 1.04
N LYS A 23 13.66 13.38 0.05
CA LYS A 23 14.22 12.50 -1.00
C LYS A 23 15.08 11.32 -0.50
N ARG A 24 15.56 11.39 0.74
CA ARG A 24 16.41 10.37 1.36
C ARG A 24 15.65 9.52 2.40
N LEU A 25 14.35 9.75 2.57
CA LEU A 25 13.49 9.01 3.50
C LEU A 25 13.48 7.52 3.15
N LYS A 26 13.71 6.67 4.16
CA LYS A 26 13.74 5.21 4.01
C LYS A 26 12.54 4.52 4.65
N GLU A 27 11.98 5.11 5.71
CA GLU A 27 10.83 4.55 6.43
C GLU A 27 9.86 5.68 6.77
N LEU A 28 8.57 5.48 6.46
CA LEU A 28 7.48 6.40 6.77
C LEU A 28 6.38 5.63 7.50
N ASP A 29 6.06 6.09 8.70
CA ASP A 29 4.98 5.53 9.52
C ASP A 29 3.90 6.59 9.73
N LEU A 30 2.71 6.35 9.18
CA LEU A 30 1.50 7.16 9.26
C LEU A 30 0.37 6.37 9.95
N SER A 31 0.67 5.24 10.58
CA SER A 31 -0.34 4.37 11.18
C SER A 31 -1.08 5.05 12.33
N SER A 32 -2.24 4.52 12.73
CA SER A 32 -3.03 5.04 13.86
C SER A 32 -3.34 6.54 13.72
N ASN A 33 -3.90 6.93 12.59
CA ASN A 33 -4.40 8.28 12.33
C ASN A 33 -5.87 8.19 11.86
N GLU A 34 -6.44 9.30 11.39
CA GLU A 34 -7.80 9.36 10.88
C GLU A 34 -7.86 9.61 9.37
N ILE A 35 -6.79 9.25 8.63
CA ILE A 35 -6.63 9.58 7.22
C ILE A 35 -7.68 8.84 6.41
N GLY A 36 -8.62 9.60 5.81
CA GLY A 36 -9.66 9.05 4.93
C GLY A 36 -9.32 9.14 3.45
N TYR A 37 -8.48 10.12 3.10
CA TYR A 37 -8.13 10.46 1.73
C TYR A 37 -6.63 10.66 1.58
N LEU A 38 -6.07 10.10 0.51
CA LEU A 38 -4.69 10.33 0.10
C LEU A 38 -4.68 11.24 -1.15
N PRO A 39 -3.95 12.37 -1.14
CA PRO A 39 -3.79 13.18 -2.34
C PRO A 39 -3.09 12.40 -3.46
N PRO A 40 -3.45 12.64 -4.73
CA PRO A 40 -2.74 12.08 -5.88
C PRO A 40 -1.25 12.36 -5.80
N TYR A 41 -0.42 11.36 -6.10
CA TYR A 41 1.04 11.47 -6.15
C TYR A 41 1.73 11.92 -4.84
N ILE A 42 1.07 11.81 -3.69
CA ILE A 42 1.59 12.24 -2.37
C ILE A 42 2.99 11.67 -2.05
N PHE A 43 3.32 10.48 -2.58
CA PHE A 43 4.61 9.81 -2.34
C PHE A 43 5.60 9.89 -3.50
N LYS A 44 5.32 10.65 -4.57
CA LYS A 44 6.10 10.63 -5.82
C LYS A 44 7.57 11.01 -5.67
N ASN A 45 7.90 11.85 -4.69
CA ASN A 45 9.25 12.39 -4.50
C ASN A 45 10.08 11.63 -3.45
N ILE A 46 9.48 10.72 -2.68
CA ILE A 46 10.17 9.93 -1.64
C ILE A 46 10.62 8.56 -2.17
N THR A 47 11.32 8.58 -3.30
CA THR A 47 11.67 7.40 -4.10
C THR A 47 12.51 6.35 -3.36
N ALA A 48 13.15 6.76 -2.27
CA ALA A 48 14.06 5.93 -1.48
C ALA A 48 13.33 5.14 -0.36
N VAL A 49 12.02 5.34 -0.17
CA VAL A 49 11.25 4.68 0.89
C VAL A 49 11.16 3.19 0.64
N ARG A 50 11.50 2.40 1.66
CA ARG A 50 11.46 0.94 1.67
C ARG A 50 10.31 0.40 2.51
N LEU A 51 9.89 1.12 3.54
CA LEU A 51 8.79 0.74 4.42
C LEU A 51 7.80 1.90 4.52
N LEU A 52 6.56 1.64 4.12
CA LEU A 52 5.43 2.56 4.28
C LEU A 52 4.36 1.87 5.12
N LYS A 53 4.00 2.48 6.24
CA LYS A 53 2.89 2.03 7.09
C LYS A 53 1.80 3.08 7.16
N MET A 54 0.57 2.63 6.97
CA MET A 54 -0.66 3.41 7.07
C MET A 54 -1.77 2.56 7.71
N ASP A 55 -1.40 1.58 8.54
CA ASP A 55 -2.38 0.74 9.25
C ASP A 55 -3.26 1.58 10.19
N TYR A 56 -4.45 1.09 10.53
CA TYR A 56 -5.33 1.77 11.49
C TYR A 56 -5.64 3.22 11.09
N ASN A 57 -6.06 3.40 9.83
CA ASN A 57 -6.56 4.67 9.29
C ASN A 57 -8.01 4.48 8.80
N LYS A 58 -8.55 5.47 8.07
CA LYS A 58 -9.92 5.44 7.55
C LYS A 58 -9.96 5.42 6.02
N ILE A 59 -8.90 4.94 5.36
CA ILE A 59 -8.77 4.97 3.90
C ILE A 59 -9.83 4.07 3.29
N GLU A 60 -10.70 4.65 2.45
CA GLU A 60 -11.80 3.93 1.79
C GLU A 60 -11.49 3.61 0.32
N ARG A 61 -10.82 4.54 -0.37
CA ARG A 61 -10.51 4.42 -1.80
C ARG A 61 -9.03 4.66 -2.07
N LEU A 62 -8.49 3.83 -2.95
CA LEU A 62 -7.16 3.98 -3.52
C LEU A 62 -7.29 4.23 -5.03
N HIS A 63 -6.32 4.96 -5.58
CA HIS A 63 -6.21 5.29 -7.00
C HIS A 63 -4.85 4.83 -7.54
N GLU A 64 -4.76 4.57 -8.84
CA GLU A 64 -3.55 4.03 -9.50
C GLU A 64 -2.29 4.90 -9.34
N ASP A 65 -2.45 6.17 -8.96
CA ASP A 65 -1.38 7.14 -8.78
C ASP A 65 -0.80 7.20 -7.35
N GLN A 66 -1.43 6.51 -6.39
CA GLN A 66 -1.11 6.68 -4.96
C GLN A 66 0.29 6.22 -4.58
N PHE A 67 0.78 5.13 -5.16
CA PHE A 67 2.10 4.58 -4.85
C PHE A 67 3.14 4.86 -5.95
N GLN A 68 2.81 5.69 -6.93
CA GLN A 68 3.76 6.06 -7.97
C GLN A 68 4.97 6.78 -7.39
N GLY A 69 6.15 6.44 -7.92
CA GLY A 69 7.44 6.99 -7.47
C GLY A 69 8.10 6.21 -6.34
N LEU A 70 7.39 5.31 -5.65
CA LEU A 70 7.93 4.45 -4.60
C LEU A 70 8.75 3.26 -5.16
N VAL A 71 9.77 3.56 -5.94
CA VAL A 71 10.54 2.58 -6.73
C VAL A 71 11.36 1.60 -5.88
N GLU A 72 11.75 1.97 -4.66
CA GLU A 72 12.47 1.11 -3.71
C GLU A 72 11.56 0.47 -2.64
N LEU A 73 10.23 0.59 -2.76
CA LEU A 73 9.31 0.11 -1.73
C LEU A 73 9.39 -1.41 -1.61
N PHE A 74 9.59 -1.86 -0.38
CA PHE A 74 9.81 -3.26 -0.05
C PHE A 74 8.63 -3.82 0.75
N GLU A 75 8.06 -3.00 1.64
CA GLU A 75 6.93 -3.35 2.48
C GLU A 75 5.89 -2.22 2.53
N LEU A 76 4.64 -2.60 2.32
CA LEU A 76 3.48 -1.71 2.39
C LEU A 76 2.46 -2.30 3.37
N HIS A 77 2.10 -1.51 4.37
CA HIS A 77 1.12 -1.88 5.38
C HIS A 77 -0.08 -0.93 5.32
N LEU A 78 -1.25 -1.49 5.03
CA LEU A 78 -2.55 -0.82 4.82
C LEU A 78 -3.65 -1.52 5.63
N SER A 79 -3.28 -2.29 6.64
CA SER A 79 -4.21 -3.13 7.39
C SER A 79 -5.17 -2.28 8.22
N GLU A 80 -6.31 -2.84 8.58
CA GLU A 80 -7.27 -2.18 9.49
C GLU A 80 -7.66 -0.78 8.98
N ASN A 81 -7.99 -0.72 7.69
CA ASN A 81 -8.54 0.45 7.00
C ASN A 81 -9.97 0.10 6.52
N ARG A 82 -10.51 0.87 5.57
CA ARG A 82 -11.84 0.65 5.01
C ARG A 82 -11.80 0.41 3.50
N ILE A 83 -10.66 -0.04 2.99
CA ILE A 83 -10.39 -0.13 1.56
C ILE A 83 -11.39 -1.11 0.93
N GLU A 84 -12.16 -0.63 -0.04
CA GLU A 84 -13.21 -1.44 -0.69
C GLU A 84 -12.70 -2.20 -1.91
N ALA A 85 -11.67 -1.67 -2.57
CA ALA A 85 -11.05 -2.26 -3.75
C ALA A 85 -9.61 -1.80 -3.92
N LEU A 86 -8.80 -2.63 -4.57
CA LEU A 86 -7.50 -2.25 -5.10
C LEU A 86 -7.66 -2.00 -6.61
N PRO A 87 -7.39 -0.78 -7.11
CA PRO A 87 -7.51 -0.52 -8.52
C PRO A 87 -6.47 -1.32 -9.31
N ASP A 88 -6.77 -1.58 -10.57
CA ASP A 88 -5.78 -2.11 -11.50
C ASP A 88 -4.56 -1.19 -11.53
N LYS A 89 -3.37 -1.77 -11.67
CA LYS A 89 -2.10 -1.03 -11.74
C LYS A 89 -1.74 -0.20 -10.48
N ILE A 90 -2.42 -0.39 -9.35
CA ILE A 90 -2.05 0.26 -8.08
C ILE A 90 -0.56 0.09 -7.69
N PHE A 91 0.06 -1.01 -8.11
CA PHE A 91 1.48 -1.32 -7.87
C PHE A 91 2.39 -1.02 -9.09
N GLU A 92 1.91 -0.28 -10.10
CA GLU A 92 2.74 0.12 -11.23
C GLU A 92 3.93 0.95 -10.76
N GLY A 93 5.13 0.55 -11.17
CA GLY A 93 6.39 1.18 -10.75
C GLY A 93 6.94 0.70 -9.39
N VAL A 94 6.18 -0.07 -8.60
CA VAL A 94 6.57 -0.56 -7.27
C VAL A 94 7.15 -1.99 -7.36
N LYS A 95 8.25 -2.13 -8.11
CA LYS A 95 8.74 -3.44 -8.59
C LYS A 95 9.37 -4.32 -7.51
N ASP A 96 9.86 -3.72 -6.43
CA ASP A 96 10.60 -4.42 -5.37
C ASP A 96 9.73 -4.84 -4.17
N LEU A 97 8.40 -4.68 -4.27
CA LEU A 97 7.47 -4.97 -3.18
C LEU A 97 7.48 -6.47 -2.84
N LYS A 98 7.87 -6.80 -1.60
CA LYS A 98 7.94 -8.19 -1.10
C LYS A 98 6.89 -8.49 -0.03
N GLY A 99 6.49 -7.49 0.74
CA GLY A 99 5.46 -7.62 1.77
C GLY A 99 4.31 -6.65 1.55
N LEU A 100 3.09 -7.19 1.52
CA LEU A 100 1.87 -6.40 1.49
C LEU A 100 0.92 -6.89 2.57
N SER A 101 0.51 -5.96 3.42
CA SER A 101 -0.54 -6.19 4.41
C SER A 101 -1.75 -5.32 4.09
N ILE A 102 -2.88 -5.97 3.84
CA ILE A 102 -4.19 -5.37 3.57
C ILE A 102 -5.29 -6.08 4.40
N PHE A 103 -4.90 -6.80 5.46
CA PHE A 103 -5.86 -7.52 6.29
C PHE A 103 -6.80 -6.55 7.01
N GLY A 104 -8.00 -7.00 7.37
CA GLY A 104 -8.96 -6.15 8.10
C GLY A 104 -9.45 -4.96 7.26
N ASN A 105 -9.71 -5.18 5.98
CA ASN A 105 -10.28 -4.19 5.07
C ASN A 105 -11.64 -4.66 4.55
N LYS A 106 -12.22 -3.92 3.59
CA LYS A 106 -13.52 -4.24 2.97
C LYS A 106 -13.36 -4.68 1.53
N ILE A 107 -12.21 -5.25 1.16
CA ILE A 107 -11.91 -5.62 -0.21
C ILE A 107 -12.83 -6.76 -0.62
N GLN A 108 -13.67 -6.51 -1.62
CA GLN A 108 -14.64 -7.51 -2.10
C GLN A 108 -14.07 -8.34 -3.23
N ASN A 109 -13.29 -7.74 -4.13
CA ASN A 109 -12.74 -8.40 -5.30
C ASN A 109 -11.32 -7.90 -5.58
N VAL A 110 -10.49 -8.79 -6.12
CA VAL A 110 -9.22 -8.47 -6.77
C VAL A 110 -9.26 -9.04 -8.18
N THR A 111 -8.69 -8.34 -9.15
CA THR A 111 -8.63 -8.79 -10.54
C THR A 111 -7.34 -9.56 -10.80
N SER A 112 -7.26 -10.24 -11.94
CA SER A 112 -6.00 -10.82 -12.41
C SER A 112 -4.95 -9.76 -12.76
N THR A 113 -5.30 -8.48 -12.81
CA THR A 113 -4.38 -7.38 -13.14
C THR A 113 -3.93 -6.60 -11.91
N THR A 114 -4.64 -6.67 -10.77
CA THR A 114 -4.31 -5.96 -9.52
C THR A 114 -2.84 -6.15 -9.12
N PHE A 115 -2.35 -7.40 -9.14
CA PHE A 115 -0.99 -7.74 -8.68
C PHE A 115 0.04 -7.97 -9.80
N SER A 116 -0.32 -7.67 -11.06
CA SER A 116 0.53 -7.93 -12.24
C SER A 116 1.93 -7.29 -12.17
N HIS A 117 2.07 -6.18 -11.44
CA HIS A 117 3.32 -5.44 -11.25
C HIS A 117 4.06 -5.79 -9.95
N ALA A 118 3.42 -6.49 -9.01
CA ALA A 118 3.97 -6.90 -7.72
C ALA A 118 4.50 -8.34 -7.75
N ARG A 119 5.25 -8.71 -8.79
CA ARG A 119 5.68 -10.11 -9.03
C ARG A 119 6.68 -10.64 -8.00
N GLU A 120 7.36 -9.74 -7.30
CA GLU A 120 8.33 -10.06 -6.24
C GLU A 120 7.67 -10.30 -4.87
N LEU A 121 6.34 -10.21 -4.79
CA LEU A 121 5.60 -10.38 -3.54
C LEU A 121 5.80 -11.79 -2.97
N ARG A 122 6.18 -11.84 -1.70
CA ARG A 122 6.46 -13.06 -0.93
C ARG A 122 5.49 -13.26 0.21
N PHE A 123 5.07 -12.16 0.82
CA PHE A 123 4.14 -12.16 1.93
C PHE A 123 2.92 -11.29 1.56
N LEU A 124 1.74 -11.90 1.61
CA LEU A 124 0.47 -11.24 1.36
C LEU A 124 -0.50 -11.58 2.49
N PHE A 125 -0.81 -10.60 3.31
CA PHE A 125 -1.82 -10.72 4.35
C PHE A 125 -3.10 -10.03 3.88
N MET A 126 -4.09 -10.83 3.46
CA MET A 126 -5.37 -10.33 2.94
C MET A 126 -6.60 -10.95 3.62
N HIS A 127 -6.38 -11.63 4.74
CA HIS A 127 -7.43 -12.20 5.58
C HIS A 127 -8.30 -11.10 6.21
N TYR A 128 -9.48 -11.47 6.75
CA TYR A 128 -10.48 -10.51 7.25
C TYR A 128 -10.81 -9.40 6.22
N ASN A 129 -11.07 -9.82 4.98
CA ASN A 129 -11.67 -9.00 3.93
C ASN A 129 -13.03 -9.59 3.54
N LEU A 130 -13.66 -9.03 2.50
CA LEU A 130 -14.99 -9.43 2.03
C LEU A 130 -14.93 -10.26 0.73
N MET A 131 -13.75 -10.77 0.36
CA MET A 131 -13.57 -11.61 -0.83
C MET A 131 -14.29 -12.94 -0.67
N ALA A 132 -15.21 -13.22 -1.59
CA ALA A 132 -15.89 -14.52 -1.67
C ALA A 132 -14.96 -15.59 -2.30
N GLU A 133 -14.18 -15.19 -3.30
CA GLU A 133 -13.26 -16.05 -4.01
C GLU A 133 -12.04 -15.26 -4.54
N LEU A 134 -10.97 -15.99 -4.87
CA LEU A 134 -9.83 -15.43 -5.58
C LEU A 134 -10.01 -15.66 -7.09
N PRO A 135 -9.59 -14.73 -7.96
CA PRO A 135 -9.69 -14.91 -9.40
C PRO A 135 -8.86 -16.11 -9.87
N ILE A 136 -9.30 -16.76 -10.95
CA ILE A 136 -8.57 -17.89 -11.55
C ILE A 136 -7.14 -17.46 -11.89
N GLY A 137 -6.17 -18.29 -11.52
CA GLY A 137 -4.76 -18.02 -11.78
C GLY A 137 -4.12 -16.95 -10.89
N PHE A 138 -4.80 -16.49 -9.83
CA PHE A 138 -4.28 -15.48 -8.88
C PHE A 138 -2.82 -15.73 -8.46
N PHE A 139 -2.51 -16.95 -7.99
CA PHE A 139 -1.16 -17.31 -7.57
C PHE A 139 -0.17 -17.52 -8.72
N GLY A 140 -0.64 -17.66 -9.97
CA GLY A 140 0.23 -17.75 -11.14
C GLY A 140 0.96 -16.43 -11.44
N LEU A 141 0.42 -15.32 -10.97
CA LEU A 141 1.01 -13.98 -11.10
C LEU A 141 1.99 -13.64 -9.97
N LEU A 142 1.95 -14.42 -8.88
CA LEU A 142 2.73 -14.23 -7.67
C LEU A 142 3.65 -15.45 -7.45
N PRO A 143 4.66 -15.67 -8.31
CA PRO A 143 5.45 -16.89 -8.31
C PRO A 143 6.29 -17.09 -7.04
N HIS A 144 6.52 -16.03 -6.27
CA HIS A 144 7.33 -16.05 -5.06
C HIS A 144 6.52 -16.05 -3.76
N ILE A 145 5.19 -16.10 -3.85
CA ILE A 145 4.31 -16.02 -2.68
C ILE A 145 4.46 -17.26 -1.80
N ILE A 146 4.67 -17.02 -0.52
CA ILE A 146 4.68 -18.07 0.50
C ILE A 146 3.23 -18.32 0.90
N ARG A 147 2.76 -19.55 0.68
CA ARG A 147 1.42 -19.99 1.06
C ARG A 147 1.49 -20.45 2.52
N VAL A 148 0.98 -19.64 3.43
CA VAL A 148 0.78 -19.98 4.86
C VAL A 148 -0.69 -20.21 5.15
#